data_AF-W1S5D5-F1
#
_entry.id   AF-W1S5D5-F1
#
_cell.length_a   1.000
_cell.length_b   1.000
_cell.length_c   1.000
_cell.angle_alpha   90.00
_cell.angle_beta   90.00
_cell.angle_gamma   90.00
#
_symmetry.space_group_name_H-M   'P 1'
#
loop_
_entity.id
_entity.type
_entity.pdbx_description
1 polymer ?
#
loop_
_entity_poly.entity_id
_entity_poly.type
_entity_poly.pdbx_seq_one_letter_code
_entity_poly.pdbx_strand_id
1 'polypeptide(L)'
;MVAGGSALDCSRRRDMHGRMTTPTQRSAIRQIQANATIIDAARTVIAARGLAGMSLRTVAEQAEMSVGSISYRIGDRAALMAAVVEREIELLGQVSEDFKGRVRNVKPLSTDMLPDLVGAWLDQMAAEGRVSAIVTCELALLASRTPDILPSVPLLLDAAEVMWREMLRGHPDGERLAWAIASYCMDERPFTVALCDILDYRLLRQSTIRGLLRDAGAAVDPGWSRWHMSLVDRLAIPSADALDSADIVPQGVKADLADHIADLIVADGVDGLSHRAVAQRSGMAASSIAHHFPTHRDIVFSGVEAIYRRMRAEIRTSYGTAPGSGAVARLTHECALLATRNPAFLPFATDMRRRRAENVHTHIAEWIGIPVDSDRARIQAVIVALIGHGVAAMAKGGLTEPLPQLVRLIADVEHMS
;
A
#
# COMPACT_ATOMS: atom_id res chain seq x y z
N MET A 1 -52.01 56.68 -48.39
CA MET A 1 -52.17 55.40 -49.10
C MET A 1 -51.82 54.30 -48.10
N VAL A 2 -52.79 53.83 -47.31
CA VAL A 2 -53.63 52.62 -47.55
C VAL A 2 -52.74 51.36 -47.52
N ALA A 3 -52.64 50.68 -46.35
CA ALA A 3 -53.37 49.47 -45.90
C ALA A 3 -52.77 48.17 -46.49
N GLY A 4 -52.67 46.99 -45.86
CA GLY A 4 -53.08 46.35 -44.58
C GLY A 4 -52.40 44.93 -44.57
N GLY A 5 -52.00 44.33 -43.44
CA GLY A 5 -52.76 43.34 -42.63
C GLY A 5 -53.23 42.11 -43.45
N SER A 6 -53.05 40.82 -43.12
CA SER A 6 -53.00 40.11 -41.83
C SER A 6 -52.81 38.59 -42.03
N ALA A 7 -52.14 37.93 -41.07
CA ALA A 7 -52.37 36.59 -40.47
C ALA A 7 -52.26 35.24 -41.24
N LEU A 8 -51.79 34.24 -40.46
CA LEU A 8 -51.68 32.77 -40.62
C LEU A 8 -50.34 32.33 -41.28
N ASP A 9 -49.40 31.69 -40.60
CA ASP A 9 -49.55 30.42 -39.89
C ASP A 9 -48.64 30.31 -38.64
N CYS A 10 -49.25 29.83 -37.57
CA CYS A 10 -48.73 29.68 -36.22
C CYS A 10 -48.52 28.18 -35.96
N SER A 11 -47.39 27.60 -36.38
CA SER A 11 -46.98 26.27 -35.88
C SER A 11 -45.54 25.93 -36.28
N ARG A 12 -44.56 26.29 -35.44
CA ARG A 12 -43.27 25.59 -35.27
C ARG A 12 -42.43 26.24 -34.15
N ARG A 13 -43.05 26.39 -32.99
CA ARG A 13 -42.38 26.57 -31.70
C ARG A 13 -43.02 25.61 -30.71
N ARG A 14 -42.55 24.37 -30.70
CA ARG A 14 -42.64 23.40 -29.60
C ARG A 14 -41.82 22.17 -30.00
N ASP A 15 -41.27 21.52 -28.98
CA ASP A 15 -40.55 20.25 -29.01
C ASP A 15 -39.03 20.32 -29.25
N MET A 16 -38.35 21.07 -28.39
CA MET A 16 -37.12 20.56 -27.74
C MET A 16 -37.34 20.50 -26.22
N HIS A 17 -38.37 19.77 -25.83
CA HIS A 17 -38.55 19.32 -24.46
C HIS A 17 -37.38 18.38 -24.12
N GLY A 18 -36.69 18.69 -23.03
CA GLY A 18 -35.63 17.86 -22.48
C GLY A 18 -36.08 16.41 -22.34
N ARG A 19 -35.17 15.47 -22.61
CA ARG A 19 -35.33 14.05 -22.31
C ARG A 19 -35.68 13.90 -20.82
N MET A 20 -36.96 13.85 -20.50
CA MET A 20 -37.46 13.55 -19.16
C MET A 20 -37.14 12.08 -18.86
N THR A 21 -36.12 11.85 -18.03
CA THR A 21 -35.86 10.55 -17.41
C THR A 21 -37.13 10.05 -16.72
N THR A 22 -37.51 8.80 -16.97
CA THR A 22 -38.73 8.19 -16.42
C THR A 22 -38.61 8.04 -14.89
N PRO A 23 -39.73 7.97 -14.13
CA PRO A 23 -39.70 7.81 -12.68
C PRO A 23 -38.86 6.62 -12.21
N THR A 24 -38.88 5.51 -12.96
CA THR A 24 -38.07 4.31 -12.73
C THR A 24 -36.57 4.59 -12.90
N GLN A 25 -36.18 5.32 -13.95
CA GLN A 25 -34.78 5.71 -14.17
C GLN A 25 -34.26 6.65 -13.07
N ARG A 26 -35.08 7.59 -12.60
CA ARG A 26 -34.71 8.49 -11.49
C ARG A 26 -34.50 7.75 -10.17
N SER A 27 -35.34 6.75 -9.88
CA SER A 27 -35.20 5.90 -8.69
C SER A 27 -33.90 5.08 -8.74
N ALA A 28 -33.60 4.47 -9.88
CA ALA A 28 -32.37 3.70 -10.08
C ALA A 28 -31.10 4.56 -9.94
N ILE A 29 -31.10 5.77 -10.53
CA ILE A 29 -29.97 6.71 -10.41
C ILE A 29 -29.74 7.11 -8.94
N ARG A 30 -30.81 7.44 -8.21
CA ARG A 30 -30.71 7.77 -6.77
C ARG A 30 -30.19 6.59 -5.94
N GLN A 31 -30.60 5.37 -6.30
CA GLN A 31 -30.11 4.16 -5.64
C GLN A 31 -28.60 3.97 -5.85
N ILE A 32 -28.12 4.13 -7.09
CA ILE A 32 -26.70 4.03 -7.43
C ILE A 32 -25.91 5.10 -6.68
N GLN A 33 -26.39 6.35 -6.66
CA GLN A 33 -25.74 7.45 -5.94
C GLN A 33 -25.67 7.18 -4.44
N ALA A 34 -26.76 6.74 -3.82
CA ALA A 34 -26.76 6.41 -2.40
C ALA A 34 -25.83 5.23 -2.06
N ASN A 35 -25.76 4.21 -2.92
CA ASN A 35 -24.82 3.10 -2.75
C ASN A 35 -23.37 3.61 -2.84
N ALA A 36 -23.06 4.47 -3.81
CA ALA A 36 -21.73 5.08 -3.93
C ALA A 36 -21.37 5.91 -2.68
N THR A 37 -22.30 6.70 -2.13
CA THR A 37 -22.08 7.43 -0.86
C THR A 37 -21.74 6.50 0.30
N ILE A 38 -22.45 5.37 0.44
CA ILE A 38 -22.17 4.38 1.50
C ILE A 38 -20.78 3.77 1.33
N ILE A 39 -20.41 3.40 0.09
CA ILE A 39 -19.13 2.78 -0.19
C ILE A 39 -17.98 3.78 0.02
N ASP A 40 -18.12 5.02 -0.44
CA ASP A 40 -17.12 6.08 -0.22
C ASP A 40 -16.98 6.46 1.27
N ALA A 41 -18.08 6.40 2.04
CA ALA A 41 -18.02 6.50 3.50
C ALA A 41 -17.23 5.33 4.12
N ALA A 42 -17.45 4.10 3.67
CA ALA A 42 -16.70 2.95 4.14
C ALA A 42 -15.19 3.06 3.84
N ARG A 43 -14.83 3.50 2.63
CA ARG A 43 -13.44 3.79 2.23
C ARG A 43 -12.81 4.84 3.15
N THR A 44 -13.55 5.89 3.49
CA THR A 44 -13.10 6.93 4.42
C THR A 44 -12.87 6.37 5.83
N VAL A 45 -13.77 5.52 6.34
CA VAL A 45 -13.59 4.85 7.63
C VAL A 45 -12.36 3.95 7.62
N ILE A 46 -12.15 3.16 6.57
CA ILE A 46 -10.96 2.30 6.43
C ILE A 46 -9.70 3.14 6.41
N ALA A 47 -9.66 4.22 5.62
CA ALA A 47 -8.49 5.08 5.54
C ALA A 47 -8.14 5.74 6.89
N ALA A 48 -9.15 6.12 7.67
CA ALA A 48 -8.95 6.77 8.97
C ALA A 48 -8.67 5.80 10.12
N ARG A 49 -9.27 4.59 10.09
CA ARG A 49 -9.33 3.68 11.24
C ARG A 49 -8.85 2.25 10.96
N GLY A 50 -8.46 1.95 9.72
CA GLY A 50 -8.15 0.59 9.26
C GLY A 50 -9.39 -0.28 9.04
N LEU A 51 -9.19 -1.51 8.58
CA LEU A 51 -10.28 -2.45 8.32
C LEU A 51 -11.01 -2.91 9.60
N ALA A 52 -10.35 -3.00 10.75
CA ALA A 52 -11.01 -3.26 12.04
C ALA A 52 -11.99 -2.15 12.43
N GLY A 53 -11.64 -0.90 12.16
CA GLY A 53 -12.50 0.24 12.45
C GLY A 53 -13.78 0.27 11.61
N MET A 54 -13.85 -0.55 10.56
CA MET A 54 -14.99 -0.62 9.67
C MET A 54 -16.07 -1.60 10.16
N SER A 55 -17.22 -1.03 10.49
CA SER A 55 -18.47 -1.73 10.83
C SER A 55 -19.65 -1.02 10.17
N LEU A 56 -20.80 -1.69 10.04
CA LEU A 56 -22.00 -1.04 9.50
C LEU A 56 -22.40 0.21 10.30
N ARG A 57 -22.13 0.23 11.61
CA ARG A 57 -22.39 1.37 12.48
C ARG A 57 -21.45 2.54 12.21
N THR A 58 -20.14 2.29 12.15
CA THR A 58 -19.16 3.36 11.89
C THR A 58 -19.32 3.92 10.47
N VAL A 59 -19.73 3.10 9.51
CA VAL A 59 -20.06 3.53 8.14
C VAL A 59 -21.37 4.33 8.12
N ALA A 60 -22.41 3.90 8.85
CA ALA A 60 -23.66 4.64 8.99
C ALA A 60 -23.45 6.04 9.57
N GLU A 61 -22.65 6.14 10.62
CA GLU A 61 -22.22 7.41 11.21
C GLU A 61 -21.48 8.27 10.18
N GLN A 62 -20.52 7.70 9.44
CA GLN A 62 -19.75 8.43 8.41
C GLN A 62 -20.60 8.87 7.20
N ALA A 63 -21.60 8.08 6.82
CA ALA A 63 -22.49 8.35 5.69
C ALA A 63 -23.70 9.22 6.06
N GLU A 64 -23.86 9.57 7.34
CA GLU A 64 -25.06 10.22 7.89
C GLU A 64 -26.37 9.46 7.58
N MET A 65 -26.30 8.12 7.65
CA MET A 65 -27.41 7.22 7.37
C MET A 65 -27.72 6.32 8.58
N SER A 66 -28.88 5.66 8.58
CA SER A 66 -29.17 4.63 9.57
C SER A 66 -28.52 3.29 9.18
N VAL A 67 -28.13 2.50 10.18
CA VAL A 67 -27.60 1.14 9.97
C VAL A 67 -28.59 0.29 9.16
N GLY A 68 -29.90 0.39 9.47
CA GLY A 68 -30.94 -0.31 8.71
C GLY A 68 -31.00 0.09 7.23
N SER A 69 -30.71 1.35 6.90
CA SER A 69 -30.64 1.79 5.50
C SER A 69 -29.44 1.17 4.76
N ILE A 70 -28.28 1.09 5.42
CA ILE A 70 -27.10 0.42 4.85
C ILE A 70 -27.37 -1.07 4.67
N SER A 71 -27.89 -1.74 5.70
CA SER A 71 -28.20 -3.17 5.64
C SER A 71 -29.20 -3.52 4.55
N TYR A 72 -30.19 -2.66 4.31
CA TYR A 72 -31.15 -2.85 3.22
C TYR A 72 -30.52 -2.67 1.82
N ARG A 73 -29.56 -1.73 1.68
CA ARG A 73 -29.00 -1.34 0.38
C ARG A 73 -27.82 -2.16 -0.08
N ILE A 74 -26.93 -2.51 0.86
CA ILE A 74 -25.66 -3.19 0.60
C ILE A 74 -25.65 -4.58 1.22
N GLY A 75 -26.23 -4.74 2.41
CA GLY A 75 -26.22 -5.99 3.15
C GLY A 75 -25.32 -5.94 4.38
N ASP A 76 -24.58 -7.01 4.61
CA ASP A 76 -23.72 -7.15 5.78
C ASP A 76 -22.31 -6.54 5.56
N ARG A 77 -21.42 -6.73 6.54
CA ARG A 77 -20.04 -6.25 6.47
C ARG A 77 -19.26 -6.89 5.32
N ALA A 78 -19.50 -8.16 5.01
CA ALA A 78 -18.79 -8.87 3.94
C ALA A 78 -19.23 -8.34 2.57
N ALA A 79 -20.53 -8.12 2.37
CA ALA A 79 -21.07 -7.48 1.17
C ALA A 79 -20.53 -6.06 0.99
N LEU A 80 -20.42 -5.29 2.08
CA LEU A 80 -19.82 -3.96 2.04
C LEU A 80 -18.32 -4.00 1.66
N MET A 81 -17.56 -4.97 2.17
CA MET A 81 -16.15 -5.14 1.79
C MET A 81 -15.99 -5.51 0.32
N ALA A 82 -16.82 -6.42 -0.20
CA ALA A 82 -16.82 -6.75 -1.62
C ALA A 82 -17.10 -5.51 -2.49
N ALA A 83 -18.11 -4.72 -2.13
CA ALA A 83 -18.44 -3.47 -2.80
C ALA A 83 -17.30 -2.43 -2.73
N VAL A 84 -16.55 -2.38 -1.63
CA VAL A 84 -15.34 -1.53 -1.52
C VAL A 84 -14.26 -2.00 -2.50
N VAL A 85 -14.01 -3.30 -2.63
CA VAL A 85 -13.02 -3.83 -3.59
C VAL A 85 -13.41 -3.46 -5.03
N GLU A 86 -14.67 -3.65 -5.41
CA GLU A 86 -15.18 -3.27 -6.73
C GLU A 86 -14.99 -1.78 -6.99
N ARG A 87 -15.29 -0.94 -6.00
CA ARG A 87 -15.09 0.50 -6.08
C ARG A 87 -13.62 0.89 -6.25
N GLU A 88 -12.69 0.22 -5.57
CA GLU A 88 -11.25 0.46 -5.75
C GLU A 88 -10.77 0.07 -7.15
N ILE A 89 -11.30 -1.00 -7.74
CA ILE A 89 -11.00 -1.40 -9.12
C ILE A 89 -11.46 -0.31 -10.11
N GLU A 90 -12.68 0.21 -9.95
CA GLU A 90 -13.21 1.30 -10.79
C GLU A 90 -12.34 2.56 -10.71
N LEU A 91 -11.99 2.97 -9.48
CA LEU A 91 -11.21 4.18 -9.25
C LEU A 91 -9.79 4.04 -9.77
N LEU A 92 -9.16 2.88 -9.56
CA LEU A 92 -7.84 2.60 -10.13
C LEU A 92 -7.89 2.61 -11.66
N GLY A 93 -8.94 2.07 -12.27
CA GLY A 93 -9.14 2.12 -13.72
C GLY A 93 -9.19 3.57 -14.25
N GLN A 94 -9.96 4.44 -13.60
CA GLN A 94 -10.07 5.86 -13.97
C GLN A 94 -8.71 6.58 -13.86
N VAL A 95 -8.04 6.43 -12.72
CA VAL A 95 -6.74 7.05 -12.46
C VAL A 95 -5.68 6.52 -13.44
N SER A 96 -5.72 5.23 -13.77
CA SER A 96 -4.82 4.60 -14.72
C SER A 96 -5.03 5.14 -16.14
N GLU A 97 -6.28 5.31 -16.59
CA GLU A 97 -6.57 5.91 -17.90
C GLU A 97 -6.08 7.35 -17.99
N ASP A 98 -6.32 8.17 -16.96
CA ASP A 98 -5.84 9.55 -16.92
C ASP A 98 -4.31 9.61 -16.96
N PHE A 99 -3.64 8.73 -16.23
CA PHE A 99 -2.17 8.64 -16.21
C PHE A 99 -1.61 8.19 -17.56
N LYS A 100 -2.18 7.15 -18.18
CA LYS A 100 -1.84 6.70 -19.54
C LYS A 100 -2.06 7.80 -20.58
N GLY A 101 -3.12 8.59 -20.43
CA GLY A 101 -3.44 9.72 -21.30
C GLY A 101 -2.33 10.76 -21.40
N ARG A 102 -1.54 10.97 -20.33
CA ARG A 102 -0.43 11.92 -20.28
C ARG A 102 0.74 11.54 -21.19
N VAL A 103 0.94 10.25 -21.42
CA VAL A 103 2.07 9.73 -22.21
C VAL A 103 1.66 9.14 -23.56
N ARG A 104 0.37 9.23 -23.93
CA ARG A 104 -0.18 8.57 -25.13
C ARG A 104 0.55 8.90 -26.44
N ASN A 105 1.11 10.11 -26.54
CA ASN A 105 1.81 10.62 -27.72
C ASN A 105 3.33 10.43 -27.67
N VAL A 106 3.84 9.82 -26.60
CA VAL A 106 5.27 9.57 -26.37
C VAL A 106 5.48 8.06 -26.39
N LYS A 107 5.62 7.49 -27.59
CA LYS A 107 5.85 6.04 -27.78
C LYS A 107 6.96 5.79 -28.82
N PRO A 108 7.87 4.83 -28.56
CA PRO A 108 8.01 4.08 -27.31
C PRO A 108 8.48 4.98 -26.15
N LEU A 109 8.14 4.63 -24.92
CA LEU A 109 8.67 5.31 -23.74
C LEU A 109 10.15 4.96 -23.58
N SER A 110 11.01 5.96 -23.41
CA SER A 110 12.42 5.74 -23.07
C SER A 110 12.56 5.32 -21.60
N THR A 111 13.50 4.42 -21.31
CA THR A 111 13.88 4.02 -19.95
C THR A 111 14.23 5.22 -19.07
N ASP A 112 14.83 6.28 -19.64
CA ASP A 112 15.22 7.49 -18.90
C ASP A 112 14.02 8.26 -18.32
N MET A 113 12.83 8.10 -18.92
CA MET A 113 11.61 8.75 -18.45
C MET A 113 10.92 7.97 -17.33
N LEU A 114 11.20 6.66 -17.22
CA LEU A 114 10.50 5.79 -16.29
C LEU A 114 10.69 6.21 -14.82
N PRO A 115 11.88 6.64 -14.35
CA PRO A 115 12.03 7.09 -12.97
C PRO A 115 11.11 8.25 -12.59
N ASP A 116 10.89 9.17 -13.51
CA ASP A 116 10.02 10.33 -13.28
C ASP A 116 8.55 9.92 -13.30
N LEU A 117 8.16 9.00 -14.20
CA LEU A 117 6.80 8.45 -14.25
C LEU A 117 6.46 7.62 -13.00
N VAL A 118 7.35 6.76 -12.55
CA VAL A 118 7.15 5.97 -11.32
C VAL A 118 7.09 6.88 -10.10
N GLY A 119 7.97 7.88 -10.01
CA GLY A 119 7.93 8.88 -8.95
C GLY A 119 6.60 9.66 -8.93
N ALA A 120 6.13 10.11 -10.09
CA ALA A 120 4.88 10.84 -10.23
C ALA A 120 3.65 9.98 -9.88
N TRP A 121 3.65 8.71 -10.28
CA TRP A 121 2.58 7.76 -9.92
C TRP A 121 2.45 7.59 -8.41
N LEU A 122 3.58 7.41 -7.72
CA LEU A 122 3.62 7.29 -6.26
C LEU A 122 3.23 8.61 -5.56
N ASP A 123 3.65 9.77 -6.08
CA ASP A 123 3.22 11.07 -5.55
C ASP A 123 1.71 11.30 -5.72
N GLN A 124 1.13 10.90 -6.85
CA GLN A 124 -0.32 10.96 -7.07
C GLN A 124 -1.08 10.08 -6.06
N MET A 125 -0.55 8.88 -5.75
CA MET A 125 -1.10 8.00 -4.71
C MET A 125 -1.01 8.59 -3.31
N ALA A 126 0.04 9.35 -2.99
CA ALA A 126 0.20 9.99 -1.68
C ALA A 126 -0.74 11.18 -1.47
N ALA A 127 -1.06 11.88 -2.57
CA ALA A 127 -1.88 13.08 -2.58
C ALA A 127 -3.36 12.75 -2.89
N GLU A 128 -3.79 12.94 -4.13
CA GLU A 128 -5.20 12.77 -4.54
C GLU A 128 -5.70 11.33 -4.34
N GLY A 129 -4.82 10.34 -4.52
CA GLY A 129 -5.12 8.92 -4.36
C GLY A 129 -5.00 8.38 -2.94
N ARG A 130 -4.78 9.23 -1.92
CA ARG A 130 -4.39 8.80 -0.57
C ARG A 130 -5.32 7.75 0.04
N VAL A 131 -6.64 7.96 -0.06
CA VAL A 131 -7.65 7.04 0.47
C VAL A 131 -7.54 5.68 -0.22
N SER A 132 -7.52 5.65 -1.55
CA SER A 132 -7.37 4.42 -2.33
C SER A 132 -6.06 3.69 -2.03
N ALA A 133 -4.97 4.44 -1.85
CA ALA A 133 -3.67 3.85 -1.52
C ALA A 133 -3.71 3.11 -0.17
N ILE A 134 -4.32 3.71 0.87
CA ILE A 134 -4.49 3.08 2.19
C ILE A 134 -5.42 1.88 2.10
N VAL A 135 -6.60 2.04 1.49
CA VAL A 135 -7.60 0.96 1.35
C VAL A 135 -7.01 -0.23 0.60
N THR A 136 -6.29 -0.01 -0.50
CA THR A 136 -5.65 -1.09 -1.26
C THR A 136 -4.61 -1.84 -0.42
N CYS A 137 -3.82 -1.14 0.41
CA CYS A 137 -2.85 -1.79 1.29
C CYS A 137 -3.52 -2.62 2.39
N GLU A 138 -4.58 -2.09 3.01
CA GLU A 138 -5.38 -2.79 4.02
C GLU A 138 -6.01 -4.07 3.43
N LEU A 139 -6.58 -3.97 2.22
CA LEU A 139 -7.15 -5.12 1.49
C LEU A 139 -6.08 -6.17 1.14
N ALA A 140 -4.90 -5.74 0.68
CA ALA A 140 -3.80 -6.65 0.38
C ALA A 140 -3.31 -7.38 1.64
N LEU A 141 -3.19 -6.68 2.78
CA LEU A 141 -2.82 -7.28 4.06
C LEU A 141 -3.85 -8.30 4.52
N LEU A 142 -5.14 -7.98 4.44
CA LEU A 142 -6.20 -8.91 4.78
C LEU A 142 -6.10 -10.19 3.93
N ALA A 143 -6.07 -10.02 2.60
CA ALA A 143 -6.00 -11.16 1.67
C ALA A 143 -4.71 -11.97 1.83
N SER A 144 -3.60 -11.34 2.23
CA SER A 144 -2.32 -12.03 2.46
C SER A 144 -2.30 -12.92 3.72
N ARG A 145 -3.27 -12.74 4.64
CA ARG A 145 -3.47 -13.62 5.81
C ARG A 145 -4.52 -14.68 5.56
N THR A 146 -5.60 -14.28 4.90
CA THR A 146 -6.71 -15.17 4.54
C THR A 146 -6.98 -15.03 3.05
N PRO A 147 -6.27 -15.81 2.20
CA PRO A 147 -6.57 -15.86 0.78
C PRO A 147 -8.05 -16.21 0.55
N ASP A 148 -8.60 -15.75 -0.57
CA ASP A 148 -10.00 -15.98 -0.98
C ASP A 148 -11.09 -15.32 -0.13
N ILE A 149 -10.76 -14.65 0.98
CA ILE A 149 -11.76 -13.90 1.79
C ILE A 149 -12.46 -12.81 0.98
N LEU A 150 -11.76 -12.24 -0.02
CA LEU A 150 -12.27 -11.29 -0.98
C LEU A 150 -11.76 -11.68 -2.39
N PRO A 151 -12.52 -12.49 -3.16
CA PRO A 151 -12.05 -13.06 -4.43
C PRO A 151 -11.65 -12.03 -5.51
N SER A 152 -12.10 -10.79 -5.39
CA SER A 152 -11.79 -9.71 -6.34
C SER A 152 -10.49 -8.95 -6.02
N VAL A 153 -9.86 -9.17 -4.86
CA VAL A 153 -8.58 -8.50 -4.50
C VAL A 153 -7.45 -8.82 -5.49
N PRO A 154 -7.27 -10.06 -5.98
CA PRO A 154 -6.32 -10.35 -7.04
C PRO A 154 -6.44 -9.42 -8.26
N LEU A 155 -7.67 -9.17 -8.74
CA LEU A 155 -7.93 -8.28 -9.87
C LEU A 155 -7.47 -6.84 -9.60
N LEU A 156 -7.71 -6.34 -8.39
CA LEU A 156 -7.24 -5.02 -7.95
C LEU A 156 -5.70 -4.94 -7.96
N LEU A 157 -5.03 -5.99 -7.48
CA LEU A 157 -3.56 -6.02 -7.43
C LEU A 157 -2.93 -6.18 -8.82
N ASP A 158 -3.55 -6.96 -9.71
CA ASP A 158 -3.09 -7.16 -11.09
C ASP A 158 -3.25 -5.90 -11.95
N ALA A 159 -4.26 -5.09 -11.68
CA ALA A 159 -4.55 -3.88 -12.47
C ALA A 159 -3.37 -2.90 -12.53
N ALA A 160 -2.56 -2.79 -11.47
CA ALA A 160 -1.37 -1.95 -11.47
C ALA A 160 -0.31 -2.45 -12.49
N GLU A 161 -0.09 -3.76 -12.55
CA GLU A 161 0.84 -4.36 -13.51
C GLU A 161 0.31 -4.26 -14.94
N VAL A 162 -0.98 -4.50 -15.15
CA VAL A 162 -1.65 -4.33 -16.44
C VAL A 162 -1.42 -2.91 -16.97
N MET A 163 -1.63 -1.88 -16.15
CA MET A 163 -1.39 -0.48 -16.55
C MET A 163 0.05 -0.28 -17.05
N TRP A 164 1.05 -0.75 -16.31
CA TRP A 164 2.46 -0.59 -16.72
C TRP A 164 2.78 -1.38 -17.99
N ARG A 165 2.26 -2.61 -18.15
CA ARG A 165 2.41 -3.40 -19.38
C ARG A 165 1.82 -2.66 -20.58
N GLU A 166 0.68 -1.99 -20.42
CA GLU A 166 0.08 -1.18 -21.48
C GLU A 166 0.89 0.06 -21.86
N MET A 167 1.45 0.75 -20.87
CA MET A 167 2.33 1.91 -21.09
C MET A 167 3.62 1.51 -21.80
N LEU A 168 4.17 0.34 -21.47
CA LEU A 168 5.45 -0.18 -21.99
C LEU A 168 5.30 -1.06 -23.23
N ARG A 169 4.11 -1.12 -23.86
CA ARG A 169 3.93 -1.87 -25.12
C ARG A 169 4.93 -1.40 -26.18
N GLY A 170 5.70 -2.34 -26.72
CA GLY A 170 6.74 -2.10 -27.74
C GLY A 170 8.11 -1.76 -27.15
N HIS A 171 8.26 -1.67 -25.83
CA HIS A 171 9.56 -1.62 -25.18
C HIS A 171 10.18 -3.03 -25.15
N PRO A 172 11.48 -3.22 -25.47
CA PRO A 172 12.13 -4.53 -25.46
C PRO A 172 11.93 -5.31 -24.15
N ASP A 173 12.15 -4.64 -23.02
CA ASP A 173 11.99 -5.23 -21.67
C ASP A 173 10.63 -4.91 -21.02
N GLY A 174 9.61 -4.57 -21.82
CA GLY A 174 8.37 -4.00 -21.31
C GLY A 174 7.62 -4.86 -20.28
N GLU A 175 7.57 -6.18 -20.50
CA GLU A 175 6.93 -7.14 -19.57
C GLU A 175 7.68 -7.20 -18.23
N ARG A 176 9.01 -7.35 -18.28
CA ARG A 176 9.89 -7.41 -17.10
C ARG A 176 9.83 -6.12 -16.30
N LEU A 177 9.94 -4.97 -16.97
CA LEU A 177 9.88 -3.64 -16.35
C LEU A 177 8.51 -3.38 -15.73
N ALA A 178 7.41 -3.74 -16.41
CA ALA A 178 6.07 -3.55 -15.88
C ALA A 178 5.87 -4.32 -14.57
N TRP A 179 6.29 -5.58 -14.54
CA TRP A 179 6.24 -6.41 -13.35
C TRP A 179 7.13 -5.88 -12.22
N ALA A 180 8.38 -5.49 -12.53
CA ALA A 180 9.31 -4.95 -11.54
C ALA A 180 8.81 -3.62 -10.94
N ILE A 181 8.27 -2.73 -11.77
CA ILE A 181 7.69 -1.44 -11.33
C ILE A 181 6.45 -1.68 -10.48
N ALA A 182 5.53 -2.54 -10.90
CA ALA A 182 4.31 -2.83 -10.14
C ALA A 182 4.63 -3.44 -8.78
N SER A 183 5.58 -4.37 -8.74
CA SER A 183 6.07 -5.00 -7.51
C SER A 183 6.76 -3.99 -6.58
N TYR A 184 7.63 -3.14 -7.13
CA TYR A 184 8.23 -2.03 -6.37
C TYR A 184 7.17 -1.10 -5.76
N CYS A 185 6.20 -0.67 -6.57
CA CYS A 185 5.12 0.21 -6.11
C CYS A 185 4.26 -0.44 -5.03
N MET A 186 4.12 -1.77 -5.02
CA MET A 186 3.34 -2.47 -3.99
C MET A 186 3.99 -2.39 -2.60
N ASP A 187 5.32 -2.52 -2.49
CA ASP A 187 6.03 -2.30 -1.21
C ASP A 187 6.11 -0.82 -0.86
N GLU A 188 6.36 0.05 -1.84
CA GLU A 188 6.61 1.47 -1.60
C GLU A 188 5.35 2.26 -1.22
N ARG A 189 4.15 1.79 -1.59
CA ARG A 189 2.86 2.49 -1.41
C ARG A 189 2.57 2.93 0.03
N PRO A 190 2.56 2.07 1.07
CA PRO A 190 2.23 2.51 2.42
C PRO A 190 3.26 3.50 2.99
N PHE A 191 4.54 3.35 2.67
CA PHE A 191 5.59 4.30 3.07
C PHE A 191 5.44 5.64 2.35
N THR A 192 5.05 5.60 1.08
CA THR A 192 4.79 6.80 0.29
C THR A 192 3.65 7.61 0.89
N VAL A 193 2.60 6.95 1.37
CA VAL A 193 1.51 7.62 2.07
C VAL A 193 1.93 8.11 3.47
N ALA A 194 2.68 7.32 4.23
CA ALA A 194 3.04 7.65 5.60
C ALA A 194 4.12 8.74 5.70
N LEU A 195 5.08 8.75 4.78
CA LEU A 195 6.31 9.52 4.86
C LEU A 195 6.36 10.63 3.80
N CYS A 196 5.25 10.94 3.13
CA CYS A 196 5.20 11.90 2.00
C CYS A 196 5.79 13.28 2.33
N ASP A 197 5.69 13.72 3.58
CA ASP A 197 6.16 15.04 4.01
C ASP A 197 7.65 15.05 4.39
N ILE A 198 8.32 13.90 4.38
CA ILE A 198 9.74 13.76 4.72
C ILE A 198 10.57 13.87 3.44
N LEU A 199 11.29 14.99 3.27
CA LEU A 199 12.10 15.26 2.08
C LEU A 199 13.16 14.18 1.81
N ASP A 200 13.94 13.79 2.83
CA ASP A 200 14.99 12.79 2.67
C ASP A 200 14.41 11.41 2.29
N TYR A 201 13.19 11.08 2.71
CA TYR A 201 12.49 9.88 2.27
C TYR A 201 12.15 9.96 0.78
N ARG A 202 11.60 11.09 0.30
CA ARG A 202 11.29 11.26 -1.13
C ARG A 202 12.54 11.16 -1.99
N LEU A 203 13.66 11.72 -1.53
CA LEU A 203 14.96 11.63 -2.19
C LEU A 203 15.51 10.19 -2.17
N LEU A 204 15.38 9.48 -1.05
CA LEU A 204 15.75 8.06 -0.95
C LEU A 204 14.94 7.24 -1.96
N ARG A 205 13.62 7.36 -1.95
CA ARG A 205 12.71 6.68 -2.88
C ARG A 205 13.08 6.96 -4.33
N GLN A 206 13.38 8.20 -4.70
CA GLN A 206 13.79 8.53 -6.07
C GLN A 206 15.14 7.92 -6.44
N SER A 207 16.08 7.89 -5.49
CA SER A 207 17.36 7.17 -5.69
C SER A 207 17.14 5.68 -5.89
N THR A 208 16.24 5.06 -5.12
CA THR A 208 15.86 3.64 -5.27
C THR A 208 15.18 3.37 -6.62
N ILE A 209 14.24 4.21 -7.06
CA ILE A 209 13.58 4.09 -8.37
C ILE A 209 14.60 4.14 -9.51
N ARG A 210 15.56 5.09 -9.45
CA ARG A 210 16.66 5.16 -10.43
C ARG A 210 17.54 3.92 -10.39
N GLY A 211 17.71 3.31 -9.22
CA GLY A 211 18.39 2.03 -9.06
C GLY A 211 17.66 0.86 -9.72
N LEU A 212 16.33 0.80 -9.57
CA LEU A 212 15.48 -0.22 -10.18
C LEU A 212 15.56 -0.22 -11.71
N LEU A 213 15.53 0.97 -12.29
CA LEU A 213 15.35 1.20 -13.73
C LEU A 213 16.67 1.44 -14.46
N ARG A 214 17.80 1.30 -13.76
CA ARG A 214 19.12 1.41 -14.37
C ARG A 214 19.39 0.18 -15.23
N ASP A 215 19.88 0.43 -16.43
CA ASP A 215 20.40 -0.61 -17.32
C ASP A 215 21.44 -1.49 -16.58
N ALA A 216 21.38 -2.81 -16.78
CA ALA A 216 22.35 -3.77 -16.24
C ALA A 216 23.77 -3.53 -16.77
N GLY A 217 23.91 -3.06 -18.00
CA GLY A 217 25.22 -2.80 -18.62
C GLY A 217 25.81 -1.42 -18.33
N ALA A 218 25.06 -0.51 -17.70
CA ALA A 218 25.51 0.86 -17.50
C ALA A 218 26.61 0.97 -16.43
N ALA A 219 27.61 1.81 -16.71
CA ALA A 219 28.64 2.15 -15.73
C ALA A 219 28.00 2.80 -14.48
N VAL A 220 28.32 2.27 -13.30
CA VAL A 220 27.82 2.78 -12.03
C VAL A 220 28.81 3.81 -11.48
N ASP A 221 28.36 5.06 -11.32
CA ASP A 221 29.14 6.08 -10.63
C ASP A 221 29.16 5.79 -9.11
N PRO A 222 30.34 5.59 -8.48
CA PRO A 222 30.46 5.37 -7.04
C PRO A 222 29.80 6.49 -6.19
N GLY A 223 29.68 7.70 -6.74
CA GLY A 223 28.98 8.83 -6.12
C GLY A 223 27.49 8.57 -5.89
N TRP A 224 26.84 7.75 -6.72
CA TRP A 224 25.42 7.40 -6.54
C TRP A 224 25.20 6.55 -5.31
N SER A 225 26.06 5.55 -5.09
CA SER A 225 26.03 4.70 -3.90
C SER A 225 26.27 5.51 -2.62
N ARG A 226 27.28 6.39 -2.64
CA ARG A 226 27.55 7.31 -1.51
C ARG A 226 26.38 8.25 -1.23
N TRP A 227 25.78 8.84 -2.27
CA TRP A 227 24.60 9.70 -2.12
C TRP A 227 23.42 8.93 -1.51
N HIS A 228 23.13 7.74 -2.03
CA HIS A 228 22.09 6.87 -1.53
C HIS A 228 22.27 6.55 -0.04
N MET A 229 23.48 6.13 0.36
CA MET A 229 23.76 5.83 1.77
C MET A 229 23.69 7.08 2.65
N SER A 230 24.08 8.26 2.16
CA SER A 230 23.90 9.51 2.92
C SER A 230 22.43 9.81 3.24
N LEU A 231 21.49 9.43 2.37
CA LEU A 231 20.06 9.55 2.62
C LEU A 231 19.58 8.55 3.68
N VAL A 232 20.08 7.31 3.61
CA VAL A 232 19.82 6.27 4.61
C VAL A 232 20.28 6.72 6.00
N ASP A 233 21.45 7.37 6.09
CA ASP A 233 22.01 7.88 7.34
C ASP A 233 21.23 9.08 7.88
N ARG A 234 20.83 10.03 7.02
CA ARG A 234 20.01 11.18 7.45
C ARG A 234 18.65 10.76 8.02
N LEU A 235 18.05 9.70 7.47
CA LEU A 235 16.80 9.13 7.98
C LEU A 235 16.97 8.32 9.27
N ALA A 236 18.21 8.03 9.71
CA ALA A 236 18.46 7.40 11.00
C ALA A 236 18.17 8.35 12.16
N ILE A 237 18.45 9.66 12.01
CA ILE A 237 18.32 10.64 13.09
C ILE A 237 16.87 10.75 13.61
N PRO A 238 15.84 10.92 12.74
CA PRO A 238 14.45 10.99 13.21
C PRO A 238 13.94 9.68 13.82
N SER A 239 14.64 8.56 13.59
CA SER A 239 14.26 7.26 14.12
C SER A 239 14.99 6.88 15.42
N ALA A 240 16.16 7.47 15.70
CA ALA A 240 17.00 7.12 16.84
C ALA A 240 16.29 7.18 18.20
N ASP A 241 15.69 8.33 18.57
CA ASP A 241 15.12 8.50 19.92
C ASP A 241 13.97 7.52 20.25
N ALA A 242 13.11 7.24 19.27
CA ALA A 242 12.01 6.29 19.42
C ALA A 242 12.52 4.84 19.47
N LEU A 243 13.62 4.55 18.76
CA LEU A 243 14.24 3.23 18.71
C LEU A 243 15.07 2.94 19.97
N ASP A 244 15.80 3.94 20.47
CA ASP A 244 16.55 3.84 21.73
C ASP A 244 15.60 3.58 22.90
N SER A 245 14.40 4.18 22.87
CA SER A 245 13.32 3.88 23.81
C SER A 245 12.79 2.44 23.65
N ALA A 246 12.62 1.98 22.41
CA ALA A 246 12.14 0.63 22.11
C ALA A 246 13.18 -0.48 22.41
N ASP A 247 14.47 -0.17 22.38
CA ASP A 247 15.57 -1.09 22.74
C ASP A 247 15.66 -1.30 24.26
N ILE A 248 15.00 -0.48 25.09
CA ILE A 248 14.82 -0.74 26.52
C ILE A 248 13.92 -1.97 26.67
N VAL A 249 14.52 -3.10 27.04
CA VAL A 249 13.80 -4.35 27.29
C VAL A 249 12.91 -4.17 28.53
N PRO A 250 11.57 -4.16 28.39
CA PRO A 250 10.68 -4.18 29.56
C PRO A 250 11.03 -5.41 30.38
N GLN A 251 10.97 -5.33 31.71
CA GLN A 251 11.27 -6.46 32.59
C GLN A 251 10.00 -7.00 33.24
N GLY A 252 10.01 -8.30 33.53
CA GLY A 252 8.92 -9.01 34.19
C GLY A 252 7.64 -9.09 33.35
N VAL A 253 6.49 -9.13 34.03
CA VAL A 253 5.17 -9.42 33.44
C VAL A 253 4.83 -8.54 32.23
N LYS A 254 5.26 -7.28 32.21
CA LYS A 254 4.99 -6.37 31.09
C LYS A 254 5.70 -6.80 29.80
N ALA A 255 6.89 -7.40 29.91
CA ALA A 255 7.65 -7.94 28.78
C ALA A 255 6.96 -9.17 28.20
N ASP A 256 6.60 -10.12 29.06
CA ASP A 256 5.90 -11.35 28.67
C ASP A 256 4.56 -11.03 27.98
N LEU A 257 3.82 -10.05 28.52
CA LEU A 257 2.59 -9.56 27.89
C LEU A 257 2.85 -8.88 26.55
N ALA A 258 3.91 -8.06 26.43
CA ALA A 258 4.29 -7.47 25.15
C ALA A 258 4.57 -8.55 24.10
N ASP A 259 5.14 -9.67 24.51
CA ASP A 259 5.40 -10.79 23.60
C ASP A 259 4.10 -11.49 23.16
N HIS A 260 3.16 -11.73 24.08
CA HIS A 260 1.85 -12.25 23.69
C HIS A 260 1.08 -11.29 22.77
N ILE A 261 1.19 -9.98 22.99
CA ILE A 261 0.59 -8.96 22.12
C ILE A 261 1.21 -9.01 20.73
N ALA A 262 2.54 -9.06 20.64
CA ALA A 262 3.26 -9.18 19.38
C ALA A 262 2.83 -10.42 18.59
N ASP A 263 2.66 -11.56 19.24
CA ASP A 263 2.18 -12.77 18.55
C ASP A 263 0.72 -12.64 18.07
N LEU A 264 -0.12 -11.87 18.77
CA LEU A 264 -1.49 -11.56 18.32
C LEU A 264 -1.45 -10.68 17.08
N ILE A 265 -0.59 -9.66 17.05
CA ILE A 265 -0.44 -8.80 15.87
C ILE A 265 0.06 -9.61 14.68
N VAL A 266 1.05 -10.48 14.86
CA VAL A 266 1.60 -11.29 13.77
C VAL A 266 0.55 -12.25 13.19
N ALA A 267 -0.29 -12.85 14.05
CA ALA A 267 -1.31 -13.80 13.64
C ALA A 267 -2.55 -13.11 13.04
N ASP A 268 -3.11 -12.15 13.77
CA ASP A 268 -4.46 -11.61 13.55
C ASP A 268 -4.44 -10.15 13.08
N GLY A 269 -3.26 -9.53 12.99
CA GLY A 269 -3.09 -8.10 12.78
C GLY A 269 -3.39 -7.28 14.03
N VAL A 270 -3.09 -5.98 13.97
CA VAL A 270 -3.44 -5.02 15.04
C VAL A 270 -4.94 -4.98 15.31
N ASP A 271 -5.72 -5.28 14.28
CA ASP A 271 -7.18 -5.28 14.26
C ASP A 271 -7.82 -6.26 15.26
N GLY A 272 -7.15 -7.38 15.54
CA GLY A 272 -7.59 -8.39 16.52
C GLY A 272 -7.27 -8.04 17.98
N LEU A 273 -6.53 -6.96 18.23
CA LEU A 273 -6.06 -6.64 19.57
C LEU A 273 -7.15 -6.07 20.48
N SER A 274 -7.24 -6.62 21.68
CA SER A 274 -8.01 -6.06 22.78
C SER A 274 -7.46 -6.55 24.11
N HIS A 275 -7.75 -5.85 25.22
CA HIS A 275 -7.42 -6.35 26.56
C HIS A 275 -7.91 -7.77 26.79
N ARG A 276 -9.08 -8.11 26.25
CA ARG A 276 -9.67 -9.45 26.34
C ARG A 276 -8.88 -10.48 25.52
N ALA A 277 -8.49 -10.17 24.29
CA ALA A 277 -7.69 -11.07 23.46
C ALA A 277 -6.32 -11.34 24.09
N VAL A 278 -5.67 -10.30 24.62
CA VAL A 278 -4.39 -10.41 25.32
C VAL A 278 -4.53 -11.22 26.60
N ALA A 279 -5.57 -10.97 27.40
CA ALA A 279 -5.89 -11.74 28.60
C ALA A 279 -6.09 -13.23 28.29
N GLN A 280 -6.88 -13.53 27.26
CA GLN A 280 -7.13 -14.90 26.83
C GLN A 280 -5.84 -15.62 26.39
N ARG A 281 -4.96 -14.93 25.66
CA ARG A 281 -3.70 -15.52 25.18
C ARG A 281 -2.65 -15.69 26.28
N SER A 282 -2.52 -14.70 27.16
CA SER A 282 -1.56 -14.71 28.28
C SER A 282 -2.03 -15.54 29.48
N GLY A 283 -3.30 -15.95 29.51
CA GLY A 283 -3.91 -16.61 30.67
C GLY A 283 -4.14 -15.67 31.87
N MET A 284 -3.92 -14.36 31.71
CA MET A 284 -4.11 -13.36 32.77
C MET A 284 -5.53 -12.77 32.76
N ALA A 285 -5.93 -12.17 33.88
CA ALA A 285 -7.20 -11.43 33.95
C ALA A 285 -7.13 -10.12 33.13
N ALA A 286 -8.24 -9.74 32.47
CA ALA A 286 -8.33 -8.50 31.68
C ALA A 286 -8.04 -7.23 32.51
N SER A 287 -8.37 -7.24 33.81
CA SER A 287 -8.02 -6.16 34.75
C SER A 287 -6.50 -6.02 34.94
N SER A 288 -5.76 -7.13 34.91
CA SER A 288 -4.30 -7.12 34.98
C SER A 288 -3.70 -6.55 33.70
N ILE A 289 -4.27 -6.87 32.53
CA ILE A 289 -3.84 -6.27 31.26
C ILE A 289 -4.08 -4.76 31.29
N ALA A 290 -5.27 -4.32 31.74
CA ALA A 290 -5.62 -2.91 31.82
C ALA A 290 -4.72 -2.13 32.80
N HIS A 291 -4.24 -2.78 33.85
CA HIS A 291 -3.26 -2.19 34.77
C HIS A 291 -1.89 -1.94 34.08
N HIS A 292 -1.40 -2.88 33.27
CA HIS A 292 -0.11 -2.73 32.57
C HIS A 292 -0.19 -1.88 31.29
N PHE A 293 -1.34 -1.91 30.63
CA PHE A 293 -1.62 -1.20 29.39
C PHE A 293 -2.97 -0.50 29.50
N PRO A 294 -3.02 0.73 30.05
CA PRO A 294 -4.27 1.44 30.30
C PRO A 294 -5.11 1.68 29.03
N THR A 295 -4.45 1.87 27.90
CA THR A 295 -5.12 2.16 26.63
C THR A 295 -4.83 1.12 25.56
N HIS A 296 -5.71 1.03 24.55
CA HIS A 296 -5.45 0.24 23.35
C HIS A 296 -4.15 0.68 22.65
N ARG A 297 -3.86 1.99 22.65
CA ARG A 297 -2.61 2.53 22.11
C ARG A 297 -1.39 1.92 22.80
N ASP A 298 -1.42 1.76 24.12
CA ASP A 298 -0.31 1.18 24.89
C ASP A 298 -0.08 -0.30 24.54
N ILE A 299 -1.16 -1.05 24.31
CA ILE A 299 -1.10 -2.44 23.84
C ILE A 299 -0.43 -2.47 22.47
N VAL A 300 -0.96 -1.75 21.48
CA VAL A 300 -0.43 -1.78 20.11
C VAL A 300 1.04 -1.36 20.08
N PHE A 301 1.39 -0.29 20.80
CA PHE A 301 2.75 0.21 20.85
C PHE A 301 3.71 -0.82 21.44
N SER A 302 3.37 -1.41 22.60
CA SER A 302 4.19 -2.43 23.24
C SER A 302 4.35 -3.69 22.40
N GLY A 303 3.29 -4.08 21.67
CA GLY A 303 3.32 -5.19 20.74
C GLY A 303 4.25 -4.90 19.56
N VAL A 304 4.07 -3.77 18.88
CA VAL A 304 4.92 -3.41 17.73
C VAL A 304 6.38 -3.24 18.15
N GLU A 305 6.67 -2.65 19.30
CA GLU A 305 8.02 -2.61 19.85
C GLU A 305 8.60 -4.01 20.07
N ALA A 306 7.81 -4.94 20.63
CA ALA A 306 8.25 -6.32 20.82
C ALA A 306 8.50 -7.04 19.49
N ILE A 307 7.64 -6.86 18.48
CA ILE A 307 7.87 -7.44 17.15
C ILE A 307 9.12 -6.82 16.51
N TYR A 308 9.29 -5.50 16.62
CA TYR A 308 10.45 -4.80 16.12
C TYR A 308 11.75 -5.29 16.79
N ARG A 309 11.75 -5.46 18.12
CA ARG A 309 12.87 -6.05 18.87
C ARG A 309 13.18 -7.48 18.41
N ARG A 310 12.15 -8.33 18.26
CA ARG A 310 12.33 -9.72 17.77
C ARG A 310 12.87 -9.76 16.36
N MET A 311 12.30 -8.97 15.47
CA MET A 311 12.79 -8.81 14.10
C MET A 311 14.27 -8.42 14.10
N ARG A 312 14.68 -7.44 14.92
CA ARG A 312 16.10 -7.06 15.08
C ARG A 312 16.98 -8.18 15.64
N ALA A 313 16.45 -8.99 16.56
CA ALA A 313 17.18 -10.11 17.14
C ALA A 313 17.34 -11.26 16.13
N GLU A 314 16.24 -11.67 15.47
CA GLU A 314 16.21 -12.71 14.43
C GLU A 314 17.13 -12.37 13.25
N ILE A 315 17.08 -11.13 12.78
CA ILE A 315 17.99 -10.65 11.73
C ILE A 315 19.46 -10.81 12.12
N ARG A 316 19.79 -10.56 13.39
CA ARG A 316 21.16 -10.66 13.92
C ARG A 316 21.61 -12.11 14.07
N THR A 317 20.70 -13.01 14.46
CA THR A 317 20.99 -14.44 14.66
C THR A 317 21.01 -15.24 13.36
N SER A 318 20.25 -14.82 12.34
CA SER A 318 20.10 -15.55 11.07
C SER A 318 21.24 -15.32 10.07
N TYR A 319 22.32 -14.62 10.44
CA TYR A 319 23.48 -14.32 9.57
C TYR A 319 23.09 -13.82 8.16
N GLY A 320 21.99 -13.06 8.04
CA GLY A 320 21.52 -12.55 6.75
C GLY A 320 20.74 -13.54 5.87
N THR A 321 20.41 -14.74 6.34
CA THR A 321 19.38 -15.58 5.69
C THR A 321 18.00 -14.97 5.93
N ALA A 322 17.22 -14.75 4.87
CA ALA A 322 15.94 -14.04 4.95
C ALA A 322 14.95 -14.81 5.86
N PRO A 323 14.64 -14.31 7.07
CA PRO A 323 13.71 -15.01 7.95
C PRO A 323 12.29 -14.86 7.40
N GLY A 324 11.52 -15.96 7.36
CA GLY A 324 10.05 -15.99 7.18
C GLY A 324 9.45 -14.81 6.40
N SER A 325 9.92 -14.59 5.16
CA SER A 325 9.83 -13.31 4.43
C SER A 325 8.44 -12.67 4.41
N GLY A 326 7.38 -13.50 4.38
CA GLY A 326 6.00 -13.04 4.37
C GLY A 326 5.53 -12.34 5.66
N ALA A 327 5.95 -12.82 6.84
CA ALA A 327 5.53 -12.23 8.11
C ALA A 327 6.19 -10.85 8.33
N VAL A 328 7.48 -10.76 8.03
CA VAL A 328 8.24 -9.50 8.09
C VAL A 328 7.69 -8.50 7.07
N ALA A 329 7.39 -8.94 5.84
CA ALA A 329 6.77 -8.11 4.82
C ALA A 329 5.44 -7.51 5.31
N ARG A 330 4.49 -8.34 5.77
CA ARG A 330 3.19 -7.87 6.30
C ARG A 330 3.36 -6.89 7.46
N LEU A 331 4.20 -7.22 8.42
CA LEU A 331 4.46 -6.35 9.57
C LEU A 331 4.96 -4.96 9.13
N THR A 332 5.87 -4.91 8.15
CA THR A 332 6.43 -3.64 7.70
C THR A 332 5.37 -2.76 7.04
N HIS A 333 4.47 -3.36 6.25
CA HIS A 333 3.28 -2.69 5.70
C HIS A 333 2.33 -2.22 6.81
N GLU A 334 2.06 -3.05 7.82
CA GLU A 334 1.22 -2.70 8.97
C GLU A 334 1.78 -1.50 9.73
N CYS A 335 3.09 -1.48 10.02
CA CYS A 335 3.75 -0.36 10.72
C CYS A 335 3.63 0.94 9.91
N ALA A 336 3.82 0.86 8.59
CA ALA A 336 3.65 2.01 7.72
C ALA A 336 2.18 2.51 7.69
N LEU A 337 1.20 1.60 7.64
CA LEU A 337 -0.22 1.97 7.71
C LEU A 337 -0.60 2.57 9.07
N LEU A 338 -0.10 2.04 10.18
CA LEU A 338 -0.28 2.64 11.49
C LEU A 338 0.28 4.06 11.54
N ALA A 339 1.44 4.31 10.92
CA ALA A 339 2.04 5.64 10.85
C ALA A 339 1.17 6.66 10.11
N THR A 340 0.30 6.22 9.18
CA THR A 340 -0.65 7.13 8.49
C THR A 340 -1.73 7.70 9.41
N ARG A 341 -2.03 7.01 10.52
CA ARG A 341 -3.09 7.36 11.48
C ARG A 341 -2.57 7.68 12.88
N ASN A 342 -1.32 7.36 13.17
CA ASN A 342 -0.67 7.62 14.45
C ASN A 342 0.80 8.02 14.25
N PRO A 343 1.14 9.32 14.37
CA PRO A 343 2.49 9.82 14.16
C PRO A 343 3.58 9.17 15.01
N ALA A 344 3.23 8.56 16.15
CA ALA A 344 4.19 7.83 16.98
C ALA A 344 4.83 6.62 16.27
N PHE A 345 4.23 6.15 15.18
CA PHE A 345 4.78 5.05 14.36
C PHE A 345 5.68 5.53 13.21
N LEU A 346 5.76 6.84 12.95
CA LEU A 346 6.61 7.40 11.88
C LEU A 346 8.09 7.01 12.03
N PRO A 347 8.70 7.02 13.23
CA PRO A 347 10.08 6.56 13.42
C PRO A 347 10.30 5.11 12.97
N PHE A 348 9.37 4.20 13.30
CA PHE A 348 9.46 2.79 12.94
C PHE A 348 9.26 2.58 11.44
N ALA A 349 8.27 3.23 10.83
CA ALA A 349 8.05 3.19 9.39
C ALA A 349 9.27 3.73 8.61
N THR A 350 9.86 4.82 9.10
CA THR A 350 11.09 5.40 8.54
C THR A 350 12.26 4.43 8.63
N ASP A 351 12.48 3.81 9.79
CA ASP A 351 13.58 2.86 10.00
C ASP A 351 13.43 1.60 9.15
N MET A 352 12.23 1.02 9.12
CA MET A 352 11.95 -0.17 8.30
C MET A 352 12.17 0.09 6.81
N ARG A 353 11.80 1.29 6.32
CA ARG A 353 11.98 1.64 4.91
C ARG A 353 13.41 1.99 4.55
N ARG A 354 14.11 2.79 5.36
CA ARG A 354 15.49 3.22 5.06
C ARG A 354 16.47 2.04 5.04
N ARG A 355 16.21 1.02 5.88
CA ARG A 355 17.05 -0.18 6.04
C ARG A 355 16.68 -1.34 5.12
N ARG A 356 15.79 -1.11 4.14
CA ARG A 356 15.52 -2.11 3.09
C ARG A 356 16.86 -2.57 2.50
N ALA A 357 17.04 -3.89 2.40
CA ALA A 357 18.26 -4.58 2.00
C ALA A 357 19.49 -4.53 2.92
N GLU A 358 19.46 -3.85 4.08
CA GLU A 358 20.65 -3.67 4.94
C GLU A 358 21.32 -5.00 5.32
N ASN A 359 20.55 -6.06 5.59
CA ASN A 359 21.09 -7.33 6.09
C ASN A 359 21.33 -8.37 5.00
N VAL A 360 20.95 -8.07 3.75
CA VAL A 360 21.00 -9.01 2.61
C VAL A 360 21.78 -8.45 1.43
N HIS A 361 22.28 -7.22 1.50
CA HIS A 361 22.90 -6.53 0.38
C HIS A 361 24.08 -7.28 -0.25
N THR A 362 24.91 -7.96 0.54
CA THR A 362 26.04 -8.75 0.05
C THR A 362 25.54 -9.91 -0.82
N HIS A 363 24.57 -10.68 -0.31
CA HIS A 363 23.96 -11.79 -1.06
C HIS A 363 23.27 -11.31 -2.34
N ILE A 364 22.57 -10.16 -2.29
CA ILE A 364 21.92 -9.60 -3.48
C ILE A 364 22.96 -9.15 -4.51
N ALA A 365 24.05 -8.48 -4.08
CA ALA A 365 25.14 -8.08 -4.97
C ALA A 365 25.76 -9.29 -5.69
N GLU A 366 25.99 -10.37 -4.95
CA GLU A 366 26.47 -11.65 -5.50
C GLU A 366 25.49 -12.25 -6.51
N TRP A 367 24.19 -12.31 -6.18
CA TRP A 367 23.19 -12.90 -7.07
C TRP A 367 23.00 -12.14 -8.38
N ILE A 368 23.20 -10.81 -8.37
CA ILE A 368 23.11 -9.95 -9.56
C ILE A 368 24.47 -9.68 -10.21
N GLY A 369 25.55 -10.24 -9.69
CA GLY A 369 26.87 -10.20 -10.32
C GLY A 369 27.58 -8.84 -10.27
N ILE A 370 27.34 -8.02 -9.25
CA ILE A 370 28.01 -6.72 -9.08
C ILE A 370 28.92 -6.71 -7.84
N PRO A 371 29.97 -5.86 -7.80
CA PRO A 371 30.77 -5.70 -6.60
C PRO A 371 29.91 -5.23 -5.42
N VAL A 372 30.19 -5.77 -4.22
CA VAL A 372 29.51 -5.37 -2.99
C VAL A 372 29.64 -3.85 -2.80
N ASP A 373 28.53 -3.21 -2.41
CA ASP A 373 28.39 -1.77 -2.18
C ASP A 373 28.60 -0.84 -3.39
N SER A 374 28.86 -1.38 -4.59
CA SER A 374 28.99 -0.59 -5.81
C SER A 374 27.69 0.14 -6.18
N ASP A 375 26.53 -0.48 -5.94
CA ASP A 375 25.22 0.04 -6.31
C ASP A 375 24.14 -0.24 -5.25
N ARG A 376 24.25 0.45 -4.11
CA ARG A 376 23.32 0.30 -2.97
C ARG A 376 21.87 0.61 -3.35
N ALA A 377 21.66 1.55 -4.27
CA ALA A 377 20.34 1.94 -4.73
C ALA A 377 19.65 0.80 -5.49
N ARG A 378 20.35 0.14 -6.42
CA ARG A 378 19.82 -1.02 -7.17
C ARG A 378 19.54 -2.20 -6.25
N ILE A 379 20.47 -2.52 -5.35
CA ILE A 379 20.29 -3.60 -4.37
C ILE A 379 19.05 -3.36 -3.50
N GLN A 380 18.89 -2.13 -2.99
CA GLN A 380 17.70 -1.78 -2.21
C GLN A 380 16.42 -1.90 -3.05
N ALA A 381 16.45 -1.44 -4.31
CA ALA A 381 15.31 -1.50 -5.20
C ALA A 381 14.84 -2.93 -5.49
N VAL A 382 15.78 -3.85 -5.72
CA VAL A 382 15.49 -5.28 -5.90
C VAL A 382 14.75 -5.83 -4.67
N ILE A 383 15.23 -5.54 -3.46
CA ILE A 383 14.56 -6.00 -2.24
C ILE A 383 13.16 -5.40 -2.07
N VAL A 384 12.99 -4.11 -2.33
CA VAL A 384 11.67 -3.45 -2.28
C VAL A 384 10.70 -4.13 -3.25
N ALA A 385 11.13 -4.39 -4.50
CA ALA A 385 10.32 -5.10 -5.48
C ALA A 385 10.00 -6.54 -5.04
N LEU A 386 10.95 -7.29 -4.48
CA LEU A 386 10.71 -8.66 -3.99
C LEU A 386 9.71 -8.71 -2.85
N ILE A 387 9.79 -7.76 -1.89
CA ILE A 387 8.84 -7.68 -0.78
C ILE A 387 7.44 -7.40 -1.33
N GLY A 388 7.31 -6.43 -2.25
CA GLY A 388 6.02 -6.08 -2.85
C GLY A 388 5.42 -7.22 -3.67
N HIS A 389 6.25 -7.94 -4.44
CA HIS A 389 5.86 -9.17 -5.12
C HIS A 389 5.36 -10.23 -4.12
N GLY A 390 6.11 -10.47 -3.04
CA GLY A 390 5.75 -11.45 -2.01
C GLY A 390 4.42 -11.14 -1.34
N VAL A 391 4.15 -9.87 -1.00
CA VAL A 391 2.85 -9.45 -0.44
C VAL A 391 1.72 -9.70 -1.44
N ALA A 392 1.91 -9.34 -2.70
CA ALA A 392 0.92 -9.58 -3.74
C ALA A 392 0.68 -11.08 -3.98
N ALA A 393 1.73 -11.90 -4.01
CA ALA A 393 1.63 -13.35 -4.18
C ALA A 393 0.84 -14.00 -3.03
N MET A 394 1.17 -13.65 -1.77
CA MET A 394 0.41 -14.13 -0.61
C MET A 394 -1.06 -13.72 -0.67
N ALA A 395 -1.35 -12.48 -1.05
CA ALA A 395 -2.72 -11.99 -1.20
C ALA A 395 -3.53 -12.71 -2.28
N LYS A 396 -2.85 -13.32 -3.27
CA LYS A 396 -3.46 -14.10 -4.35
C LYS A 396 -3.49 -15.61 -4.03
N GLY A 397 -3.05 -16.03 -2.85
CA GLY A 397 -2.93 -17.45 -2.49
C GLY A 397 -1.79 -18.19 -3.22
N GLY A 398 -0.88 -17.46 -3.87
CA GLY A 398 0.26 -18.02 -4.59
C GLY A 398 1.45 -18.33 -3.68
N LEU A 399 2.28 -19.30 -4.10
CA LEU A 399 3.59 -19.53 -3.49
C LEU A 399 4.60 -18.54 -4.06
N THR A 400 5.54 -18.08 -3.22
CA THR A 400 6.66 -17.25 -3.69
C THR A 400 7.69 -18.13 -4.42
N GLU A 401 8.06 -17.74 -5.64
CA GLU A 401 9.14 -18.38 -6.40
C GLU A 401 10.50 -18.33 -5.68
N PRO A 402 11.50 -19.15 -6.07
CA PRO A 402 12.83 -19.11 -5.47
C PRO A 402 13.48 -17.73 -5.59
N LEU A 403 13.89 -17.16 -4.45
CA LEU A 403 14.44 -15.80 -4.37
C LEU A 403 15.56 -15.49 -5.38
N PRO A 404 16.55 -16.38 -5.65
CA PRO A 404 17.62 -16.06 -6.59
C PRO A 404 17.16 -15.86 -8.04
N GLN A 405 16.11 -16.56 -8.49
CA GLN A 405 15.56 -16.43 -9.84
C GLN A 405 14.83 -15.09 -9.98
N LEU A 406 13.95 -14.78 -9.02
CA LEU A 406 13.26 -13.49 -8.97
C LEU A 406 14.23 -12.31 -8.90
N VAL A 407 15.31 -12.42 -8.13
CA VAL A 407 16.35 -11.38 -8.02
C VAL A 407 16.99 -11.09 -9.37
N ARG A 408 17.36 -12.13 -10.13
CA ARG A 408 17.96 -11.99 -11.45
C ARG A 408 16.98 -11.44 -12.48
N LEU A 409 15.72 -11.83 -12.40
CA LEU A 409 14.65 -11.29 -13.25
C LEU A 409 14.42 -9.79 -12.99
N ILE A 410 14.34 -9.36 -11.73
CA ILE A 410 14.19 -7.93 -11.40
C ILE A 410 15.41 -7.13 -11.87
N ALA A 411 16.61 -7.66 -11.61
CA ALA A 411 17.86 -6.99 -11.89
C ALA A 411 18.30 -7.09 -13.36
N ASP A 412 17.52 -7.71 -14.24
CA ASP A 412 17.82 -7.87 -15.66
C ASP A 412 19.11 -8.63 -15.99
N VAL A 413 19.43 -9.64 -15.18
CA VAL A 413 20.68 -10.41 -15.33
C VAL A 413 20.50 -11.59 -16.30
N GLU A 414 19.27 -12.05 -16.53
CA GLU A 414 18.98 -13.21 -17.39
C GLU A 414 19.12 -12.92 -18.89
N HIS A 415 18.99 -11.66 -19.34
CA HIS A 415 19.14 -11.26 -20.75
C HIS A 415 20.60 -11.02 -21.18
N MET A 416 21.56 -11.12 -20.25
CA MET A 416 23.00 -10.94 -20.54
C MET A 416 23.73 -12.24 -20.91
N SER A 417 23.04 -13.39 -20.93
CA SER A 417 23.61 -14.72 -21.18
C SER A 417 23.48 -15.19 -22.62
#